data_AF-A0A1L5KNF5-F1
#
_entry.id   AF-A0A1L5KNF5-F1
#
_cell.length_a   1.000
_cell.length_b   1.000
_cell.length_c   1.000
_cell.angle_alpha   90.00
_cell.angle_beta   90.00
_cell.angle_gamma   90.00
#
_symmetry.space_group_name_H-M   'P 1'
#
loop_
_entity.id
_entity.type
_entity.pdbx_description
1 polymer ?
#
loop_
_entity_poly.entity_id
_entity_poly.type
_entity_poly.pdbx_seq_one_letter_code
_entity_poly.pdbx_strand_id
1 'polypeptide(L)'
;EALTLLAQQAFHDASFMLRPAHQKQVAAILHDPEASENDKYVALQFLRNSEIAAKGVLPTCQDTGTAIIVGKKGQRVWTGGGDEEALSKGVYNTYIEDNLRYSQNAALDMYKEVNTGTNLPAQIDLYAVDGDEYKFLCVAKGGGSANKTYLYQETKALLTPGKLKNFLVEK
;
A
#
# COMPACT_ATOMS: atom_id res chain seq x y z
N GLU A 1 -16.76 8.55 13.54
CA GLU A 1 -17.39 7.61 12.58
C GLU A 1 -16.91 7.78 11.14
N ALA A 2 -16.92 9.00 10.56
CA ALA A 2 -16.51 9.19 9.16
C ALA A 2 -15.10 8.66 8.82
N LEU A 3 -14.09 8.91 9.68
CA LEU A 3 -12.73 8.41 9.49
C LEU A 3 -12.64 6.88 9.51
N THR A 4 -13.44 6.24 10.38
CA THR A 4 -13.54 4.79 10.47
C THR A 4 -14.11 4.20 9.19
N LEU A 5 -15.24 4.72 8.71
CA LEU A 5 -15.86 4.27 7.47
C LEU A 5 -14.94 4.48 6.26
N LEU A 6 -14.28 5.64 6.19
CA LEU A 6 -13.33 5.97 5.12
C LEU A 6 -12.15 4.99 5.10
N ALA A 7 -11.51 4.74 6.24
CA ALA A 7 -10.41 3.80 6.32
C ALA A 7 -10.88 2.38 5.99
N GLN A 8 -12.02 1.96 6.53
CA GLN A 8 -12.56 0.62 6.29
C GLN A 8 -12.79 0.36 4.79
N GLN A 9 -13.47 1.29 4.11
CA GLN A 9 -13.72 1.17 2.66
C GLN A 9 -12.41 1.25 1.86
N ALA A 10 -11.51 2.16 2.21
CA ALA A 10 -10.27 2.33 1.48
C ALA A 10 -9.38 1.08 1.52
N PHE A 11 -9.28 0.40 2.67
CA PHE A 11 -8.48 -0.82 2.79
C PHE A 11 -9.18 -2.06 2.19
N HIS A 12 -10.51 -2.10 2.19
CA HIS A 12 -11.25 -3.09 1.41
C HIS A 12 -10.91 -2.94 -0.08
N ASP A 13 -11.20 -1.77 -0.66
CA ASP A 13 -10.99 -1.52 -2.09
C ASP A 13 -9.52 -1.71 -2.50
N ALA A 14 -8.57 -1.27 -1.68
CA ALA A 14 -7.14 -1.45 -1.97
C ALA A 14 -6.69 -2.92 -1.97
N SER A 15 -7.39 -3.81 -1.27
CA SER A 15 -7.07 -5.24 -1.20
C SER A 15 -7.65 -6.02 -2.40
N PHE A 16 -8.80 -5.60 -2.91
CA PHE A 16 -9.56 -6.31 -3.95
C PHE A 16 -9.52 -5.66 -5.33
N MET A 17 -9.21 -4.37 -5.42
CA MET A 17 -9.25 -3.60 -6.66
C MET A 17 -7.92 -2.92 -6.96
N LEU A 18 -7.61 -2.76 -8.26
CA LEU A 18 -6.43 -2.04 -8.73
C LEU A 18 -6.84 -0.84 -9.58
N ARG A 19 -5.99 0.18 -9.62
CA ARG A 19 -6.22 1.38 -10.44
C ARG A 19 -6.33 0.99 -11.92
N PRO A 20 -7.29 1.57 -12.69
CA PRO A 20 -7.41 1.29 -14.11
C PRO A 20 -6.13 1.56 -14.91
N ALA A 21 -5.35 2.56 -14.52
CA ALA A 21 -4.07 2.87 -15.16
C ALA A 21 -3.07 1.71 -15.05
N HIS A 22 -2.98 1.05 -13.89
CA HIS A 22 -2.12 -0.12 -13.71
C HIS A 22 -2.60 -1.30 -14.57
N GLN A 23 -3.91 -1.57 -14.57
CA GLN A 23 -4.48 -2.65 -15.39
C GLN A 23 -4.22 -2.44 -16.89
N LYS A 24 -4.35 -1.19 -17.38
CA LYS A 24 -4.03 -0.84 -18.76
C LYS A 24 -2.55 -1.07 -19.09
N GLN A 25 -1.64 -0.76 -18.16
CA GLN A 25 -0.20 -1.02 -18.35
C GLN A 25 0.09 -2.52 -18.44
N VAL A 26 -0.49 -3.34 -17.55
CA VAL A 26 -0.32 -4.79 -17.59
C VAL A 26 -0.93 -5.38 -18.87
N ALA A 27 -2.11 -4.90 -19.28
CA ALA A 27 -2.75 -5.36 -20.52
C ALA A 27 -1.96 -4.98 -21.78
N ALA A 28 -1.26 -3.84 -21.80
CA ALA A 28 -0.46 -3.42 -22.94
C ALA A 28 0.66 -4.42 -23.29
N ILE A 29 1.21 -5.14 -22.30
CA ILE A 29 2.23 -6.18 -22.48
C ILE A 29 1.77 -7.26 -23.46
N LEU A 30 0.47 -7.58 -23.49
CA LEU A 30 -0.10 -8.61 -24.37
C LEU A 30 -0.04 -8.23 -25.86
N HIS A 31 0.10 -6.95 -26.17
CA HIS A 31 0.12 -6.41 -27.53
C HIS A 31 1.49 -5.88 -27.95
N ASP A 32 2.46 -5.91 -27.04
CA ASP A 32 3.81 -5.44 -27.30
C ASP A 32 4.58 -6.49 -28.12
N PRO A 33 5.06 -6.17 -29.35
CA PRO A 33 5.85 -7.09 -30.16
C PRO A 33 7.24 -7.37 -29.58
N GLU A 34 7.75 -6.51 -28.67
CA GLU A 34 9.04 -6.72 -28.00
C GLU A 34 8.92 -7.56 -26.73
N ALA A 35 7.70 -7.79 -26.22
CA ALA A 35 7.47 -8.58 -25.01
C ALA A 35 7.72 -10.07 -25.27
N SER A 36 8.43 -10.71 -24.33
CA SER A 36 8.65 -12.15 -24.38
C SER A 36 7.35 -12.93 -24.10
N GLU A 37 7.34 -14.21 -24.46
CA GLU A 37 6.20 -15.07 -24.14
C GLU A 37 6.00 -15.23 -22.62
N ASN A 38 7.09 -15.15 -21.85
CA ASN A 38 7.00 -15.15 -20.39
C ASN A 38 6.33 -13.88 -19.85
N ASP A 39 6.66 -12.71 -20.42
CA ASP A 39 6.04 -11.45 -20.00
C ASP A 39 4.53 -11.47 -20.24
N LYS A 40 4.12 -11.93 -21.43
CA LYS A 40 2.70 -12.09 -21.79
C LYS A 40 2.00 -13.10 -20.89
N TYR A 41 2.64 -14.23 -20.60
CA TYR A 41 2.10 -15.24 -19.71
C TYR A 41 1.88 -14.68 -18.29
N VAL A 42 2.87 -14.00 -17.72
CA VAL A 42 2.79 -13.39 -16.39
C VAL A 42 1.73 -12.29 -16.35
N ALA A 43 1.69 -11.41 -17.36
CA ALA A 43 0.68 -10.37 -17.48
C ALA A 43 -0.74 -10.95 -17.49
N LEU A 44 -0.97 -12.04 -18.25
CA LEU A 44 -2.26 -12.73 -18.27
C LEU A 44 -2.63 -13.27 -16.88
N GLN A 45 -1.70 -13.86 -16.14
CA GLN A 45 -1.96 -14.33 -14.77
C GLN A 45 -2.33 -13.18 -13.84
N PHE A 46 -1.65 -12.03 -13.92
CA PHE A 46 -2.01 -10.85 -13.11
C PHE A 46 -3.41 -10.31 -13.42
N LEU A 47 -3.79 -10.27 -14.70
CA LEU A 47 -5.14 -9.83 -15.10
C LEU A 47 -6.22 -10.80 -14.62
N ARG A 48 -5.97 -12.11 -14.71
CA ARG A 48 -6.89 -13.13 -14.18
C ARG A 48 -7.03 -13.08 -12.67
N ASN A 49 -5.91 -12.93 -11.96
CA ASN A 49 -5.91 -12.74 -10.52
C ASN A 49 -6.72 -11.50 -10.11
N SER A 50 -6.57 -10.40 -10.85
CA SER A 50 -7.33 -9.18 -10.60
C SER A 50 -8.84 -9.34 -10.83
N GLU A 51 -9.24 -10.09 -11.86
CA GLU A 51 -10.66 -10.40 -12.13
C GLU A 51 -11.28 -11.25 -11.02
N ILE A 52 -10.52 -12.20 -10.47
CA ILE A 52 -10.94 -13.01 -9.32
C ILE A 52 -11.06 -12.13 -8.08
N ALA A 53 -10.06 -11.28 -7.80
CA ALA A 53 -10.03 -10.45 -6.60
C ALA A 53 -11.15 -9.41 -6.57
N ALA A 54 -11.52 -8.84 -7.73
CA ALA A 54 -12.60 -7.87 -7.85
C ALA A 54 -13.99 -8.41 -7.42
N LYS A 55 -14.14 -9.72 -7.21
CA LYS A 55 -15.35 -10.33 -6.66
C LYS A 55 -15.49 -10.17 -5.14
N GLY A 56 -14.48 -9.62 -4.47
CA GLY A 56 -14.51 -9.25 -3.04
C GLY A 56 -14.34 -10.42 -2.06
N VAL A 57 -13.96 -11.61 -2.53
CA VAL A 57 -13.80 -12.80 -1.67
C VAL A 57 -12.33 -13.08 -1.37
N LEU A 58 -11.48 -13.11 -2.40
CA LEU A 58 -10.04 -13.39 -2.27
C LEU A 58 -9.26 -12.11 -2.58
N PRO A 59 -8.34 -11.66 -1.71
CA PRO A 59 -7.56 -10.45 -1.98
C PRO A 59 -6.59 -10.68 -3.14
N THR A 60 -6.16 -9.58 -3.76
CA THR A 60 -5.22 -9.59 -4.91
C THR A 60 -3.88 -10.27 -4.57
N CYS A 61 -3.47 -10.26 -3.31
CA CYS A 61 -2.23 -10.85 -2.84
C CYS A 61 -2.43 -11.47 -1.46
N GLN A 62 -1.72 -12.57 -1.16
CA GLN A 62 -1.71 -13.18 0.17
C GLN A 62 -1.10 -12.25 1.22
N ASP A 63 -0.12 -11.43 0.81
CA ASP A 63 0.41 -10.36 1.64
C ASP A 63 -0.48 -9.13 1.48
N THR A 64 -1.46 -9.01 2.37
CA THR A 64 -2.39 -7.89 2.45
C THR A 64 -1.76 -6.64 3.08
N GLY A 65 -0.47 -6.71 3.42
CA GLY A 65 0.39 -5.57 3.68
C GLY A 65 0.18 -4.87 5.02
N THR A 66 1.08 -3.93 5.31
CA THR A 66 0.95 -2.98 6.42
C THR A 66 0.01 -1.86 5.99
N ALA A 67 -0.96 -1.53 6.85
CA ALA A 67 -1.85 -0.40 6.64
C ALA A 67 -1.10 0.92 6.91
N ILE A 68 -0.97 1.76 5.89
CA ILE A 68 -0.35 3.09 5.97
C ILE A 68 -1.38 4.13 5.58
N ILE A 69 -1.54 5.16 6.41
CA ILE A 69 -2.46 6.28 6.18
C ILE A 69 -1.68 7.58 6.28
N VAL A 70 -1.65 8.34 5.19
CA VAL A 70 -1.14 9.72 5.17
C VAL A 70 -2.35 10.64 5.13
N GLY A 71 -2.62 11.34 6.24
CA GLY A 71 -3.68 12.32 6.37
C GLY A 71 -3.14 13.75 6.28
N LYS A 72 -3.83 14.65 5.58
CA LYS A 72 -3.55 16.09 5.54
C LYS A 72 -4.79 16.84 6.00
N LYS A 73 -4.77 17.30 7.23
CA LYS A 73 -5.89 17.92 7.93
C LYS A 73 -5.87 19.43 7.76
N GLY A 74 -6.86 19.98 7.06
CA GLY A 74 -7.07 21.42 6.92
C GLY A 74 -7.28 22.09 8.27
N GLN A 75 -6.75 23.29 8.44
CA GLN A 75 -6.90 24.11 9.66
C GLN A 75 -8.36 24.33 10.10
N ARG A 76 -9.32 24.31 9.15
CA ARG A 76 -10.76 24.46 9.40
C ARG A 76 -11.50 23.12 9.55
N VAL A 77 -10.76 22.00 9.64
CA VAL A 77 -11.32 20.67 9.86
C VAL A 77 -11.25 20.31 11.33
N TRP A 78 -12.41 20.20 11.98
CA TRP A 78 -12.54 19.80 13.38
C TRP A 78 -13.20 18.42 13.48
N THR A 79 -12.42 17.44 13.94
CA THR A 79 -12.86 16.04 14.08
C THR A 79 -13.19 15.66 15.52
N GLY A 80 -12.89 16.52 16.50
CA GLY A 80 -12.98 16.21 17.92
C GLY A 80 -11.74 15.51 18.51
N GLY A 81 -10.71 15.25 17.70
CA GLY A 81 -9.53 14.50 18.12
C GLY A 81 -9.73 12.98 18.01
N GLY A 82 -8.73 12.20 18.45
CA GLY A 82 -8.79 10.73 18.35
C GLY A 82 -8.75 10.19 16.91
N ASP A 83 -8.28 10.99 15.95
CA ASP A 83 -8.26 10.65 14.51
C ASP A 83 -7.55 9.31 14.26
N GLU A 84 -6.42 9.07 14.93
CA GLU A 84 -5.63 7.84 14.82
C GLU A 84 -6.41 6.60 15.28
N GLU A 85 -7.16 6.70 16.38
CA GLU A 85 -8.00 5.61 16.88
C GLU A 85 -9.15 5.33 15.92
N ALA A 86 -9.83 6.38 15.45
CA ALA A 86 -10.93 6.24 14.51
C ALA A 86 -10.49 5.61 13.18
N LEU A 87 -9.31 6.00 12.66
CA LEU A 87 -8.71 5.40 11.48
C LEU A 87 -8.27 3.96 11.73
N SER A 88 -7.60 3.68 12.85
CA SER A 88 -7.19 2.33 13.25
C SER A 88 -8.38 1.39 13.41
N LYS A 89 -9.51 1.90 13.91
CA LYS A 89 -10.75 1.11 14.01
C LYS A 89 -11.28 0.71 12.62
N GLY A 90 -11.18 1.59 11.63
CA GLY A 90 -11.57 1.26 10.25
C GLY A 90 -10.69 0.18 9.64
N VAL A 91 -9.36 0.31 9.83
CA VAL A 91 -8.40 -0.74 9.45
C VAL A 91 -8.74 -2.06 10.14
N TYR A 92 -8.91 -2.05 11.46
CA TYR A 92 -9.28 -3.23 12.23
C TYR A 92 -10.53 -3.91 11.66
N ASN A 93 -11.61 -3.15 11.42
CA ASN A 93 -12.85 -3.70 10.89
C ASN A 93 -12.62 -4.41 9.55
N THR A 94 -11.91 -3.79 8.60
CA THR A 94 -11.60 -4.43 7.31
C THR A 94 -10.88 -5.76 7.50
N TYR A 95 -9.81 -5.79 8.30
CA TYR A 95 -9.00 -7.02 8.45
C TYR A 95 -9.73 -8.13 9.21
N ILE A 96 -10.71 -7.80 10.07
CA ILE A 96 -11.53 -8.78 10.79
C ILE A 96 -12.72 -9.27 9.95
N GLU A 97 -13.34 -8.40 9.16
CA GLU A 97 -14.56 -8.71 8.39
C GLU A 97 -14.25 -9.35 7.03
N ASP A 98 -13.16 -8.94 6.37
CA ASP A 98 -12.73 -9.48 5.08
C ASP A 98 -11.73 -10.64 5.25
N ASN A 99 -11.56 -11.44 4.19
CA ASN A 99 -10.59 -12.56 4.17
C ASN A 99 -9.14 -12.07 3.97
N LEU A 100 -8.65 -11.23 4.87
CA LEU A 100 -7.30 -10.65 4.84
C LEU A 100 -6.36 -11.34 5.84
N ARG A 101 -5.08 -10.92 5.87
CA ARG A 101 -4.03 -11.57 6.66
C ARG A 101 -3.47 -10.64 7.73
N TYR A 102 -3.36 -11.14 8.96
CA TYR A 102 -2.68 -10.46 10.05
C TYR A 102 -1.17 -10.61 9.95
N SER A 103 -0.50 -9.56 9.50
CA SER A 103 0.91 -9.59 9.09
C SER A 103 1.83 -8.82 10.04
N GLN A 104 1.31 -8.21 11.11
CA GLN A 104 2.10 -7.43 12.06
C GLN A 104 2.46 -8.25 13.30
N ASN A 105 3.74 -8.21 13.67
CA ASN A 105 4.27 -8.78 14.90
C ASN A 105 4.60 -7.67 15.89
N ALA A 106 4.15 -7.81 17.13
CA ALA A 106 4.57 -6.96 18.24
C ALA A 106 5.75 -7.61 18.97
N ALA A 107 6.83 -6.86 19.15
CA ALA A 107 7.96 -7.29 19.95
C ALA A 107 7.64 -7.15 21.45
N LEU A 108 7.71 -8.25 22.19
CA LEU A 108 7.55 -8.29 23.65
C LEU A 108 8.88 -8.02 24.35
N ASP A 109 9.96 -8.55 23.77
CA ASP A 109 11.34 -8.24 24.10
C ASP A 109 12.20 -8.30 22.82
N MET A 110 13.52 -8.28 22.95
CA MET A 110 14.43 -8.29 21.79
C MET A 110 14.27 -9.50 20.86
N TYR A 111 13.79 -10.64 21.38
CA TYR A 111 13.75 -11.91 20.64
C TYR A 111 12.38 -12.57 20.63
N LYS A 112 11.46 -12.16 21.50
CA LYS A 112 10.11 -12.68 21.59
C LYS A 112 9.14 -11.74 20.91
N GLU A 113 8.34 -12.31 20.01
CA GLU A 113 7.28 -11.61 19.30
C GLU A 113 5.96 -12.36 19.45
N VAL A 114 4.87 -11.62 19.26
CA VAL A 114 3.53 -12.18 19.11
C VAL A 114 2.83 -11.49 17.94
N ASN A 115 2.08 -12.25 17.14
CA ASN A 115 1.23 -11.66 16.11
C ASN A 115 0.10 -10.89 16.79
N THR A 116 -0.22 -9.69 16.31
CA THR A 116 -1.25 -8.85 16.93
C THR A 116 -2.67 -9.36 16.67
N GLY A 117 -2.85 -10.36 15.81
CA GLY A 117 -4.12 -11.01 15.49
C GLY A 117 -5.10 -10.13 14.73
N THR A 118 -4.67 -8.94 14.29
CA THR A 118 -5.55 -7.87 13.80
C THR A 118 -4.93 -7.04 12.67
N ASN A 119 -3.68 -7.32 12.31
CA ASN A 119 -2.85 -6.50 11.41
C ASN A 119 -2.60 -5.05 11.88
N LEU A 120 -2.96 -4.70 13.11
CA LEU A 120 -2.54 -3.45 13.75
C LEU A 120 -1.15 -3.60 14.42
N PRO A 121 -0.42 -2.51 14.69
CA PRO A 121 -0.77 -1.11 14.43
C PRO A 121 -0.70 -0.75 12.94
N ALA A 122 -1.51 0.24 12.55
CA ALA A 122 -1.34 0.94 11.28
C ALA A 122 -0.28 2.05 11.44
N GLN A 123 0.45 2.38 10.37
CA GLN A 123 1.23 3.61 10.33
C GLN A 123 0.30 4.77 9.96
N ILE A 124 0.17 5.76 10.84
CA ILE A 124 -0.74 6.89 10.65
C ILE A 124 0.05 8.19 10.80
N ASP A 125 0.22 8.91 9.68
CA ASP A 125 0.93 10.19 9.63
C ASP A 125 -0.07 11.30 9.31
N LEU A 126 -0.38 12.15 10.30
CA LEU A 126 -1.34 13.25 10.17
C LEU A 126 -0.62 14.60 10.12
N TYR A 127 -0.69 15.26 8.96
CA TYR A 127 -0.08 16.56 8.71
C TYR A 127 -1.11 17.68 8.85
N ALA A 128 -0.73 18.78 9.51
CA ALA A 128 -1.50 20.01 9.50
C ALA A 128 -1.27 20.79 8.19
N VAL A 129 -2.34 21.22 7.53
CA VAL A 129 -2.30 22.02 6.29
C VAL A 129 -3.36 23.12 6.32
N ASP A 130 -3.27 24.11 5.44
CA ASP A 130 -4.32 25.10 5.27
C ASP A 130 -5.55 24.52 4.54
N GLY A 131 -6.71 25.14 4.75
CA GLY A 131 -7.97 24.78 4.09
C GLY A 131 -9.02 24.17 5.03
N ASP A 132 -10.10 23.68 4.42
CA ASP A 132 -11.29 23.08 5.05
C ASP A 132 -11.52 21.63 4.60
N GLU A 133 -10.50 21.01 3.99
CA GLU A 133 -10.56 19.62 3.54
C GLU A 133 -9.63 18.73 4.37
N TYR A 134 -10.01 17.46 4.49
CA TYR A 134 -9.15 16.41 5.05
C TYR A 134 -8.83 15.41 3.94
N LYS A 135 -7.57 15.40 3.48
CA LYS A 135 -7.12 14.57 2.36
C LYS A 135 -6.38 13.35 2.87
N PHE A 136 -6.61 12.20 2.24
CA PHE A 136 -6.00 10.95 2.63
C PHE A 136 -5.35 10.24 1.45
N LEU A 137 -4.23 9.59 1.73
CA LEU A 137 -3.67 8.52 0.91
C LEU A 137 -3.56 7.28 1.80
N CYS A 138 -4.36 6.26 1.49
CA CYS A 138 -4.30 4.95 2.14
C CYS A 138 -3.48 4.01 1.25
N VAL A 139 -2.56 3.25 1.86
CA VAL A 139 -1.69 2.30 1.18
C VAL A 139 -1.65 0.99 1.96
N ALA A 140 -2.02 -0.11 1.31
CA ALA A 140 -1.75 -1.46 1.79
C ALA A 140 -0.38 -1.91 1.25
N LYS A 141 0.68 -1.74 2.05
CA LYS A 141 2.06 -1.93 1.58
C LYS A 141 2.56 -3.33 1.91
N GLY A 142 2.67 -4.19 0.89
CA GLY A 142 3.26 -5.52 1.04
C GLY A 142 4.74 -5.47 1.46
N GLY A 143 5.12 -6.30 2.43
CA GLY A 143 6.44 -6.29 3.05
C GLY A 143 7.58 -6.58 2.07
N GLY A 144 7.33 -7.46 1.09
CA GLY A 144 8.32 -7.74 0.03
C GLY A 144 8.72 -6.49 -0.75
N SER A 145 7.74 -5.62 -1.09
CA SER A 145 8.01 -4.36 -1.78
C SER A 145 8.54 -3.27 -0.85
N ALA A 146 8.20 -3.31 0.44
CA ALA A 146 8.77 -2.40 1.44
C ALA A 146 10.29 -2.63 1.58
N ASN A 147 10.71 -3.90 1.62
CA ASN A 147 12.12 -4.32 1.70
C ASN A 147 12.96 -3.99 0.45
N LYS A 148 12.33 -3.55 -0.64
CA LYS A 148 12.99 -3.06 -1.86
C LYS A 148 13.12 -1.52 -1.90
N THR A 149 12.95 -0.86 -0.76
CA THR A 149 13.26 0.55 -0.59
C THR A 149 14.68 0.71 -0.07
N TYR A 150 15.58 1.24 -0.90
CA TYR A 150 17.00 1.37 -0.58
C TYR A 150 17.41 2.82 -0.41
N LEU A 151 18.35 3.06 0.51
CA LEU A 151 18.99 4.35 0.73
C LEU A 151 20.46 4.26 0.32
N TYR A 152 20.88 5.11 -0.61
CA TYR A 152 22.27 5.22 -1.06
C TYR A 152 22.81 6.61 -0.72
N GLN A 153 23.86 6.67 0.07
CA GLN A 153 24.53 7.92 0.45
C GLN A 153 25.61 8.25 -0.57
N GLU A 154 25.19 8.91 -1.64
CA GLU A 154 26.05 9.27 -2.77
C GLU A 154 26.58 10.71 -2.65
N THR A 155 27.50 11.09 -3.52
CA THR A 155 28.12 12.41 -3.50
C THR A 155 27.89 13.17 -4.81
N LYS A 156 28.30 14.45 -4.85
CA LYS A 156 28.27 15.27 -6.07
C LYS A 156 28.96 14.59 -7.26
N ALA A 157 29.94 13.72 -7.03
CA ALA A 157 30.67 13.00 -8.07
C ALA A 157 29.80 12.06 -8.91
N LEU A 158 28.66 11.60 -8.37
CA LEU A 158 27.70 10.75 -9.09
C LEU A 158 26.89 11.54 -10.12
N LEU A 159 26.67 12.84 -9.88
CA LEU A 159 25.74 13.69 -10.64
C LEU A 159 26.33 14.15 -11.99
N THR A 160 26.84 13.20 -12.78
CA THR A 160 27.17 13.37 -14.20
C THR A 160 26.42 12.32 -15.02
N PRO A 161 25.99 12.60 -16.26
CA PRO A 161 25.12 11.70 -17.02
C PRO A 161 25.66 10.27 -17.14
N GLY A 162 26.95 10.11 -17.41
CA GLY A 162 27.57 8.78 -17.53
C GLY A 162 27.62 8.01 -16.21
N LYS A 163 28.00 8.67 -15.11
CA LYS A 163 28.11 8.02 -13.81
C LYS A 163 26.74 7.69 -13.21
N LEU A 164 25.79 8.62 -13.31
CA LEU A 164 24.43 8.40 -12.85
C LEU A 164 23.76 7.26 -13.63
N LYS A 165 23.93 7.21 -14.96
CA LYS A 165 23.41 6.10 -15.77
C LYS A 165 24.00 4.76 -15.33
N ASN A 166 25.31 4.68 -15.15
CA ASN A 166 25.97 3.44 -14.73
C ASN A 166 25.47 2.99 -13.35
N PHE A 167 25.33 3.92 -12.40
CA PHE A 167 24.77 3.64 -11.08
C PHE A 167 23.33 3.12 -11.17
N LEU A 168 22.45 3.76 -11.96
CA LEU A 168 21.05 3.34 -12.13
C LEU A 168 20.88 1.99 -12.83
N VAL A 169 21.86 1.56 -13.65
CA VAL A 169 21.85 0.23 -14.27
C VAL A 169 22.37 -0.84 -13.31
N GLU A 170 23.29 -0.47 -12.41
CA GLU A 170 23.87 -1.39 -11.43
C GLU A 170 22.92 -1.71 -10.27
N LYS A 171 22.11 -0.73 -9.84
CA LYS A 171 21.19 -0.85 -8.70
C LYS A 171 19.80 -1.28 -9.12
#